data_AF-A0A510TRQ3-F1
#
_entry.id   AF-A0A510TRQ3-F1
#
_cell.length_a   1.000
_cell.length_b   1.000
_cell.length_c   1.000
_cell.angle_alpha   90.00
_cell.angle_beta   90.00
_cell.angle_gamma   90.00
#
_symmetry.space_group_name_H-M   'P 1'
#
loop_
_entity.id
_entity.type
_entity.pdbx_description
1 polymer ?
#
loop_
_entity_poly.entity_id
_entity_poly.type
_entity_poly.pdbx_seq_one_letter_code
_entity_poly.pdbx_strand_id
1 'polypeptide(L)'
;MRNIITPAPYEKAYTIVLNRILARFTMFDDVFGEYKRTVLKIVRGRCLASENLQDLARYWERNCQQFSRFLDCIGQTAAPPEFQQFHQVLTGELRHFYNQVCTAQQAINWGQNSCCQATLQDAFNEMTCIRDRIDHALQNVNGVAM
;
A
#
# COMPACT_ATOMS: atom_id res chain seq x y z
N MET A 1 -7.78 21.10 -34.33
CA MET A 1 -8.95 20.93 -33.43
C MET A 1 -8.64 19.76 -32.51
N ARG A 2 -8.47 20.00 -31.19
CA ARG A 2 -8.36 18.91 -30.22
C ARG A 2 -9.78 18.36 -30.02
N ASN A 3 -10.03 17.11 -30.40
CA ASN A 3 -11.26 16.42 -30.03
C ASN A 3 -11.25 16.29 -28.50
N ILE A 4 -12.09 17.09 -27.83
CA ILE A 4 -12.38 16.90 -26.41
C ILE A 4 -13.33 15.71 -26.38
N ILE A 5 -12.77 14.51 -26.24
CA ILE A 5 -13.57 13.32 -25.96
C ILE A 5 -14.06 13.50 -24.53
N THR A 6 -15.32 13.88 -24.37
CA THR A 6 -15.98 13.87 -23.07
C THR A 6 -16.01 12.42 -22.58
N PRO A 7 -15.40 12.09 -21.43
CA PRO A 7 -15.40 10.74 -20.94
C PRO A 7 -16.84 10.29 -20.71
N ALA A 8 -17.13 9.05 -21.08
CA ALA A 8 -18.48 8.51 -20.92
C ALA A 8 -18.86 8.51 -19.42
N PRO A 9 -20.16 8.62 -19.06
CA PRO A 9 -20.59 8.72 -17.67
C PRO A 9 -20.02 7.63 -16.75
N TYR A 10 -19.77 6.44 -17.30
CA TYR A 10 -19.17 5.30 -16.59
C TYR A 10 -17.67 5.49 -16.29
N GLU A 11 -16.91 6.15 -17.17
CA GLU A 11 -15.49 6.44 -16.97
C GLU A 11 -15.30 7.44 -15.83
N LYS A 12 -16.12 8.50 -15.80
CA LYS A 12 -16.09 9.50 -14.73
C LYS A 12 -16.41 8.88 -13.36
N ALA A 13 -17.40 7.99 -13.30
CA ALA A 13 -17.74 7.28 -12.07
C ALA A 13 -16.58 6.40 -11.59
N TYR A 14 -15.90 5.72 -12.53
CA TYR A 14 -14.73 4.92 -12.21
C TYR A 14 -13.53 5.75 -11.75
N THR A 15 -13.25 6.92 -12.35
CA THR A 15 -12.18 7.82 -11.86
C THR A 15 -12.39 8.24 -10.40
N ILE A 16 -13.65 8.48 -9.99
CA ILE A 16 -13.97 8.78 -8.59
C ILE A 16 -13.66 7.58 -7.69
N VAL A 17 -13.98 6.36 -8.13
CA VAL A 17 -13.65 5.14 -7.41
C VAL A 17 -12.13 4.97 -7.31
N LEU A 18 -11.41 5.17 -8.40
CA LEU A 18 -9.95 5.11 -8.43
C LEU A 18 -9.32 6.10 -7.44
N ASN A 19 -9.77 7.35 -7.42
CA ASN A 19 -9.27 8.35 -6.47
C ASN A 19 -9.51 7.93 -5.01
N ARG A 20 -10.66 7.29 -4.71
CA ARG A 20 -10.93 6.75 -3.37
C ARG A 20 -10.02 5.57 -3.03
N ILE A 21 -9.72 4.71 -3.99
CA ILE A 21 -8.78 3.60 -3.84
C ILE A 21 -7.39 4.15 -3.49
N LEU A 22 -6.90 5.11 -4.29
CA LEU A 22 -5.58 5.70 -4.09
C LEU A 22 -5.49 6.44 -2.75
N ALA A 23 -6.47 7.28 -2.41
CA ALA A 23 -6.49 8.00 -1.14
C ALA A 23 -6.48 7.04 0.07
N ARG A 24 -7.22 5.93 -0.03
CA ARG A 24 -7.24 4.92 1.03
C ARG A 24 -5.93 4.14 1.11
N PHE A 25 -5.29 3.86 -0.03
CA PHE A 25 -3.95 3.28 -0.05
C PHE A 25 -2.93 4.22 0.60
N THR A 26 -2.94 5.52 0.29
CA THR A 26 -2.05 6.50 0.94
C THR A 26 -2.19 6.49 2.46
N MET A 27 -3.42 6.42 2.98
CA MET A 27 -3.65 6.28 4.43
C MET A 27 -3.00 5.01 5.00
N PHE A 28 -3.07 3.87 4.29
CA PHE A 28 -2.38 2.65 4.72
C PHE A 28 -0.85 2.81 4.63
N ASP A 29 -0.30 3.37 3.54
CA ASP A 29 1.14 3.62 3.40
C ASP A 29 1.67 4.49 4.54
N ASP A 30 0.94 5.54 4.93
CA ASP A 30 1.30 6.39 6.06
C ASP A 30 1.34 5.62 7.38
N VAL A 31 0.32 4.80 7.66
CA VAL A 31 0.24 3.98 8.87
C VAL A 31 1.41 2.99 8.95
N PHE A 32 1.67 2.23 7.89
CA PHE A 32 2.79 1.29 7.87
C PHE A 32 4.14 2.00 7.82
N GLY A 33 4.20 3.21 7.25
CA GLY A 33 5.35 4.10 7.29
C GLY A 33 5.71 4.52 8.71
N GLU A 34 4.72 4.90 9.52
CA GLU A 34 4.92 5.16 10.95
C GLU A 34 5.44 3.92 11.68
N TYR A 35 4.86 2.75 11.41
CA TYR A 35 5.32 1.53 12.04
C TYR A 35 6.76 1.18 11.67
N LYS A 36 7.14 1.32 10.40
CA LYS A 36 8.53 1.21 9.94
C LYS A 36 9.46 2.15 10.71
N ARG A 37 9.07 3.42 10.90
CA ARG A 37 9.86 4.39 11.68
C ARG A 37 10.01 3.95 13.14
N THR A 38 8.94 3.49 13.78
CA THR A 38 8.98 3.00 15.16
C THR A 38 9.86 1.75 15.31
N VAL A 39 9.77 0.78 14.40
CA VAL A 39 10.67 -0.39 14.37
C VAL A 39 12.13 0.06 14.33
N LEU A 40 12.48 0.97 13.41
CA LEU A 40 13.85 1.47 13.26
C LEU A 40 14.33 2.23 14.50
N LYS A 41 13.45 2.97 15.19
CA LYS A 41 13.78 3.64 16.47
C LYS A 41 14.08 2.62 17.56
N ILE A 42 13.23 1.59 17.71
CA ILE A 42 13.41 0.55 18.73
C ILE A 42 14.72 -0.22 18.49
N VAL A 43 14.98 -0.66 17.26
CA VAL A 43 16.21 -1.38 16.89
C VAL A 43 17.47 -0.56 17.18
N ARG A 44 17.40 0.77 17.04
CA ARG A 44 18.53 1.69 17.33
C ARG A 44 18.63 2.11 18.79
N GLY A 45 17.75 1.63 19.68
CA GLY A 45 17.68 2.05 21.08
C GLY A 45 17.25 3.52 21.26
N ARG A 46 16.55 4.10 20.27
CA ARG A 46 16.07 5.49 20.27
C ARG A 46 14.54 5.57 20.35
N CYS A 47 13.94 4.69 21.15
CA CYS A 47 12.49 4.62 21.34
C CYS A 47 12.07 5.22 22.69
N LEU A 48 10.83 5.67 22.77
CA LEU A 48 10.21 6.05 24.03
C LEU A 48 10.03 4.80 24.92
N ALA A 49 9.97 4.98 26.24
CA ALA A 49 9.73 3.86 27.17
C ALA A 49 8.38 3.16 26.93
N SER A 50 7.41 3.85 26.32
CA SER A 50 6.10 3.31 25.94
C SER A 50 6.10 2.58 24.59
N GLU A 51 7.14 2.74 23.76
CA GLU A 51 7.23 2.09 22.46
C GLU A 51 7.88 0.71 22.61
N ASN A 52 7.12 -0.35 22.34
CA ASN A 52 7.62 -1.72 22.32
C ASN A 52 7.09 -2.49 21.10
N LEU A 53 7.84 -3.50 20.67
CA LEU A 53 7.51 -4.29 19.49
C LEU A 53 6.23 -5.12 19.66
N GLN A 54 5.88 -5.49 20.90
CA GLN A 54 4.70 -6.33 21.17
C GLN A 54 3.40 -5.57 20.90
N ASP A 55 3.28 -4.33 21.38
CA ASP A 55 2.13 -3.49 21.11
C ASP A 55 2.08 -3.08 19.63
N LEU A 56 3.23 -2.78 19.04
CA LEU A 56 3.33 -2.50 17.61
C LEU A 56 2.82 -3.67 16.77
N ALA A 57 3.19 -4.90 17.10
CA ALA A 57 2.75 -6.11 16.39
C ALA A 57 1.22 -6.27 16.41
N ARG A 58 0.56 -5.94 17.53
CA ARG A 58 -0.90 -5.99 17.64
C ARG A 58 -1.59 -4.93 16.77
N TYR A 59 -1.08 -3.71 16.78
CA TYR A 59 -1.62 -2.65 15.91
C TYR A 59 -1.38 -2.97 14.43
N TRP A 60 -0.20 -3.51 14.12
CA TRP A 60 0.16 -3.93 12.78
C TRP A 60 -0.79 -5.02 12.26
N GLU A 61 -1.03 -6.07 13.06
CA GLU A 61 -1.95 -7.15 12.71
C GLU A 61 -3.35 -6.65 12.37
N ARG A 62 -3.89 -5.76 13.20
CA ARG A 62 -5.21 -5.15 12.96
C ARG A 62 -5.24 -4.39 11.64
N ASN A 63 -4.19 -3.66 11.31
CA ASN A 63 -4.10 -2.93 10.04
C ASN A 63 -3.89 -3.85 8.85
N CYS A 64 -3.18 -4.97 8.98
CA CYS A 64 -3.15 -6.03 7.96
C CYS A 64 -4.57 -6.54 7.65
N GLN A 65 -5.36 -6.84 8.67
CA GLN A 65 -6.74 -7.30 8.48
C GLN A 65 -7.61 -6.25 7.77
N GLN A 66 -7.45 -4.96 8.12
CA GLN A 66 -8.17 -3.88 7.44
C GLN A 66 -7.71 -3.71 5.98
N PHE A 67 -6.42 -3.86 5.71
CA PHE A 67 -5.88 -3.81 4.35
C PHE A 67 -6.41 -4.99 3.52
N SER A 68 -6.38 -6.22 4.06
CA SER A 68 -6.95 -7.39 3.38
C SER A 68 -8.40 -7.14 2.93
N ARG A 69 -9.25 -6.63 3.84
CA ARG A 69 -10.65 -6.28 3.51
C ARG A 69 -10.74 -5.20 2.43
N PHE A 70 -9.86 -4.20 2.49
CA PHE A 70 -9.77 -3.18 1.45
C PHE A 70 -9.42 -3.80 0.09
N LEU A 71 -8.45 -4.72 0.01
CA LEU A 71 -8.12 -5.42 -1.23
C LEU A 71 -9.29 -6.24 -1.77
N ASP A 72 -10.06 -6.89 -0.90
CA ASP A 72 -11.24 -7.66 -1.30
C ASP A 72 -12.31 -6.75 -1.92
N CYS A 73 -12.53 -5.56 -1.35
CA CYS A 73 -13.43 -4.56 -1.94
C CYS A 73 -12.95 -4.07 -3.32
N ILE A 74 -11.65 -3.81 -3.47
CA ILE A 74 -11.09 -3.36 -4.76
C ILE A 74 -11.19 -4.46 -5.81
N GLY A 75 -10.92 -5.72 -5.43
CA GLY A 75 -11.00 -6.87 -6.32
C GLY A 75 -12.40 -7.12 -6.89
N GLN A 76 -13.45 -6.67 -6.20
CA GLN A 76 -14.85 -6.73 -6.65
C GLN A 76 -15.27 -5.51 -7.49
N THR A 77 -14.41 -4.50 -7.62
CA THR A 77 -14.73 -3.29 -8.39
C THR A 77 -14.61 -3.57 -9.88
N ALA A 78 -15.71 -3.37 -10.62
CA ALA A 78 -15.71 -3.46 -12.07
C ALA A 78 -15.01 -2.23 -12.69
N ALA A 79 -13.91 -2.47 -13.40
CA ALA A 79 -13.23 -1.46 -14.17
C ALA A 79 -13.78 -1.40 -15.61
N PRO A 80 -14.00 -0.20 -16.17
CA PRO A 80 -14.30 -0.03 -17.59
C PRO A 80 -13.17 -0.60 -18.47
N PRO A 81 -13.46 -1.00 -19.72
CA PRO A 81 -12.45 -1.59 -20.62
C PRO A 81 -11.20 -0.72 -20.77
N GLU A 82 -11.34 0.60 -20.79
CA GLU A 82 -10.24 1.56 -20.94
C GLU A 82 -9.30 1.57 -19.72
N PHE A 83 -9.80 1.19 -18.55
CA PHE A 83 -9.04 1.15 -17.29
C PHE A 83 -8.73 -0.27 -16.80
N GLN A 84 -9.18 -1.31 -17.51
CA GLN A 84 -9.10 -2.69 -17.02
C GLN A 84 -7.67 -3.14 -16.78
N GLN A 85 -6.76 -2.85 -17.72
CA GLN A 85 -5.34 -3.19 -17.59
C GLN A 85 -4.72 -2.46 -16.40
N PHE A 86 -4.98 -1.15 -16.26
CA PHE A 86 -4.46 -0.37 -15.15
C PHE A 86 -5.00 -0.86 -13.80
N HIS A 87 -6.30 -1.18 -13.71
CA HIS A 87 -6.90 -1.72 -12.49
C HIS A 87 -6.24 -3.03 -12.07
N GLN A 88 -5.94 -3.91 -13.03
CA GLN A 88 -5.23 -5.16 -12.77
C GLN A 88 -3.81 -4.91 -12.23
N VAL A 89 -3.07 -3.96 -12.83
CA VAL A 89 -1.74 -3.58 -12.34
C VAL A 89 -1.84 -3.01 -10.92
N LEU A 90 -2.73 -2.04 -10.68
CA LEU A 90 -2.92 -1.42 -9.38
C LEU A 90 -3.29 -2.46 -8.31
N THR A 91 -4.28 -3.30 -8.57
CA THR A 91 -4.69 -4.35 -7.62
C THR A 91 -3.58 -5.37 -7.35
N GLY A 92 -2.80 -5.73 -8.36
CA GLY A 92 -1.62 -6.58 -8.22
C GLY A 92 -0.56 -5.96 -7.31
N GLU A 93 -0.19 -4.70 -7.55
CA GLU A 93 0.80 -3.99 -6.73
C GLU A 93 0.30 -3.76 -5.30
N LEU A 94 -0.97 -3.39 -5.10
CA LEU A 94 -1.54 -3.25 -3.76
C LEU A 94 -1.53 -4.58 -2.99
N ARG A 95 -1.77 -5.71 -3.67
CA ARG A 95 -1.67 -7.04 -3.05
C ARG A 95 -0.22 -7.41 -2.74
N HIS A 96 0.72 -7.03 -3.61
CA HIS A 96 2.14 -7.19 -3.33
C HIS A 96 2.57 -6.38 -2.10
N PHE A 97 2.10 -5.13 -1.98
CA PHE A 97 2.37 -4.29 -0.81
C PHE A 97 1.87 -4.94 0.47
N TYR A 98 0.64 -5.46 0.46
CA TYR A 98 0.08 -6.20 1.58
C TYR A 98 0.94 -7.41 1.99
N ASN A 99 1.47 -8.16 1.02
CA ASN A 99 2.34 -9.28 1.31
C ASN A 99 3.62 -8.82 2.04
N GLN A 100 4.23 -7.72 1.60
CA GLN A 100 5.43 -7.17 2.26
C GLN A 100 5.13 -6.64 3.66
N VAL A 101 3.98 -6.00 3.85
CA VAL A 101 3.50 -5.60 5.17
C VAL A 101 3.33 -6.81 6.10
N CYS A 102 2.79 -7.93 5.61
CA CYS A 102 2.67 -9.16 6.39
C CYS A 102 4.03 -9.81 6.68
N THR A 103 4.95 -9.80 5.71
CA THR A 103 6.33 -10.27 5.89
C THR A 103 7.03 -9.47 7.00
N ALA A 104 6.91 -8.14 6.98
CA ALA A 104 7.45 -7.28 8.03
C ALA A 104 6.84 -7.60 9.41
N GLN A 105 5.52 -7.80 9.48
CA GLN A 105 4.83 -8.19 10.71
C GLN A 105 5.38 -9.52 11.26
N GLN A 106 5.54 -10.53 10.40
CA GLN A 106 6.08 -11.84 10.81
C GLN A 106 7.52 -11.71 11.33
N ALA A 107 8.35 -10.92 10.66
CA ALA A 107 9.71 -10.65 11.10
C ALA A 107 9.77 -9.96 12.47
N ILE A 108 8.82 -9.04 12.78
CA ILE A 108 8.69 -8.45 14.12
C ILE A 108 8.37 -9.53 15.16
N ASN A 109 7.50 -10.49 14.83
CA ASN A 109 7.10 -11.58 15.73
C ASN A 109 8.23 -12.61 15.97
N TRP A 110 9.21 -12.72 15.07
CA TRP A 110 10.35 -13.65 15.22
C TRP A 110 11.42 -13.21 16.25
N GLY A 111 11.29 -12.01 16.85
CA GLY A 111 12.23 -11.52 17.87
C GLY A 111 13.57 -11.02 17.31
N GLN A 112 14.52 -10.64 18.18
CA GLN A 112 15.77 -9.96 17.82
C GLN A 112 16.90 -10.89 17.31
N ASN A 113 16.61 -11.79 16.37
CA ASN A 113 17.67 -12.53 15.67
C ASN A 113 18.06 -11.82 14.37
N SER A 114 19.33 -11.90 13.95
CA SER A 114 19.85 -11.16 12.78
C SER A 114 19.04 -11.36 11.48
N CYS A 115 18.43 -12.53 11.28
CA CYS A 115 17.54 -12.79 10.14
C CYS A 115 16.31 -11.87 10.11
N CYS A 116 15.78 -11.41 11.26
CA CYS A 116 14.62 -10.53 11.28
C CYS A 116 14.93 -9.14 10.72
N GLN A 117 16.15 -8.64 10.92
CA GLN A 117 16.55 -7.31 10.47
C GLN A 117 16.71 -7.25 8.95
N ALA A 118 17.30 -8.29 8.34
CA ALA A 118 17.41 -8.40 6.90
C ALA A 118 16.02 -8.49 6.25
N THR A 119 15.16 -9.38 6.75
CA THR A 119 13.78 -9.52 6.26
C THR A 119 12.97 -8.23 6.40
N LEU A 120 13.12 -7.49 7.50
CA LEU A 120 12.47 -6.19 7.68
C LEU A 120 12.98 -5.18 6.66
N GLN A 121 14.29 -5.10 6.45
CA GLN A 121 14.88 -4.17 5.51
C GLN A 121 14.43 -4.47 4.07
N ASP A 122 14.42 -5.74 3.68
CA ASP A 122 13.98 -6.17 2.34
C ASP A 122 12.49 -5.84 2.12
N ALA A 123 11.63 -6.18 3.08
CA ALA A 123 10.21 -5.84 3.01
C ALA A 123 9.98 -4.32 2.90
N PHE A 124 10.71 -3.52 3.68
CA PHE A 124 10.61 -2.07 3.66
C PHE A 124 11.15 -1.42 2.39
N ASN A 125 12.14 -2.03 1.75
CA ASN A 125 12.65 -1.60 0.45
C ASN A 125 11.63 -1.94 -0.63
N GLU A 126 11.09 -3.15 -0.64
CA GLU A 126 10.11 -3.56 -1.64
C GLU A 126 8.82 -2.75 -1.55
N MET A 127 8.34 -2.42 -0.34
CA MET A 127 7.22 -1.48 -0.16
C MET A 127 7.48 -0.12 -0.82
N THR A 128 8.73 0.36 -0.79
CA THR A 128 9.12 1.61 -1.45
C THR A 128 9.10 1.45 -2.97
N CYS A 129 9.67 0.37 -3.49
CA CYS A 129 9.67 0.07 -4.92
C CYS A 129 8.25 -0.13 -5.49
N ILE A 130 7.35 -0.75 -4.72
CA ILE A 130 5.95 -0.91 -5.09
C ILE A 130 5.26 0.45 -5.28
N ARG A 131 5.50 1.40 -4.36
CA ARG A 131 4.97 2.76 -4.51
C ARG A 131 5.47 3.41 -5.80
N ASP A 132 6.76 3.30 -6.09
CA ASP A 132 7.33 3.84 -7.33
C ASP A 132 6.69 3.21 -8.58
N ARG A 133 6.39 1.90 -8.54
CA ARG A 133 5.67 1.20 -9.62
C ARG A 133 4.22 1.67 -9.76
N ILE A 134 3.52 1.91 -8.65
CA ILE A 134 2.16 2.46 -8.67
C ILE A 134 2.17 3.88 -9.25
N ASP A 135 3.10 4.73 -8.82
CA ASP A 135 3.24 6.09 -9.33
C ASP A 135 3.57 6.11 -10.82
N HIS A 136 4.46 5.22 -11.27
CA HIS A 136 4.76 5.07 -12.69
C HIS A 136 3.54 4.56 -13.49
N ALA A 137 2.79 3.60 -12.95
CA ALA A 137 1.56 3.12 -13.59
C ALA A 137 0.52 4.24 -13.72
N LEU A 138 0.40 5.13 -12.72
CA LEU A 138 -0.49 6.29 -12.74
C LEU A 138 -0.11 7.32 -13.81
N GLN A 139 1.19 7.58 -14.00
CA GLN A 139 1.67 8.49 -15.05
C GLN A 139 1.31 8.02 -16.47
N ASN A 140 1.19 6.71 -16.67
CA ASN A 140 0.85 6.11 -17.95
C ASN A 140 -0.65 6.11 -18.25
N VAL A 141 -1.51 6.43 -17.28
CA VAL A 141 -2.95 6.62 -17.48
C VAL A 141 -3.21 8.06 -17.90
N ASN A 142 -3.10 8.34 -19.20
CA ASN A 142 -3.53 9.62 -19.80
C ASN A 142 -4.99 9.92 -19.43
N GLY A 143 -5.23 10.87 -18.51
CA GLY A 143 -6.57 11.33 -18.16
C GLY A 143 -6.79 11.74 -16.71
N VAL A 144 -5.88 11.42 -15.78
CA VAL A 144 -5.93 11.97 -14.41
C VAL A 144 -5.00 13.19 -14.33
N ALA A 145 -5.37 14.25 -15.04
CA ALA A 145 -4.83 15.57 -14.72
C ALA A 145 -5.35 15.95 -13.33
N MET A 146 -4.42 16.27 -12.42
CA MET A 146 -4.73 17.11 -11.27
C MET A 146 -5.32 18.44 -11.72
#